data_AF-A0A2N1D1S7-F1
#
_entry.id   AF-A0A2N1D1S7-F1
#
_cell.length_a   1.000
_cell.length_b   1.000
_cell.length_c   1.000
_cell.angle_alpha   90.00
_cell.angle_beta   90.00
_cell.angle_gamma   90.00
#
_symmetry.space_group_name_H-M   'P 1'
#
loop_
_entity.id
_entity.type
_entity.pdbx_description
1 polymer ?
#
loop_
_entity_poly.entity_id
_entity_poly.type
_entity_poly.pdbx_seq_one_letter_code
_entity_poly.pdbx_strand_id
1 'polypeptide(L)'
;MTNKLHTMLGGIALATAMAASAPAFAEVGDFGVWDKDNSGVVTMGEWDTGFDNDALFTSWDSDKDGMLSNNEYGQGLYDAYDADDSGDWNETEYNAFYDDAGDGGWLDI
;
A
#
# COMPACT_ATOMS: atom_id res chain seq x y z
N MET A 1 -29.79 16.96 12.55
CA MET A 1 -28.97 15.75 12.73
C MET A 1 -28.15 15.60 11.47
N THR A 2 -26.93 16.12 11.48
CA THR A 2 -25.97 15.92 10.40
C THR A 2 -24.64 15.79 11.12
N ASN A 3 -24.27 14.55 11.44
CA ASN A 3 -22.98 14.26 12.05
C ASN A 3 -21.91 14.58 11.00
N LYS A 4 -21.33 15.77 11.13
CA LYS A 4 -20.07 16.12 10.50
C LYS A 4 -18.96 15.45 11.32
N LEU A 5 -18.60 14.24 10.93
CA LEU A 5 -17.36 13.56 11.32
C LEU A 5 -16.77 13.13 9.96
N HIS A 6 -15.67 13.70 9.46
CA HIS A 6 -14.39 13.82 10.12
C HIS A 6 -13.73 15.17 9.81
N THR A 7 -13.41 15.89 10.87
CA THR A 7 -12.25 16.80 10.92
C THR A 7 -11.13 15.99 11.58
N MET A 8 -9.87 16.31 11.28
CA MET A 8 -8.60 15.70 11.77
C MET A 8 -8.15 14.53 10.87
N LEU A 9 -6.97 14.48 10.27
CA LEU A 9 -5.63 15.01 10.58
C LEU A 9 -4.99 15.49 9.25
N GLY A 10 -4.35 16.64 9.14
CA GLY A 10 -3.12 16.96 9.85
C GLY A 10 -1.97 16.22 9.16
N GLY A 11 -1.25 16.92 8.27
CA GLY A 11 -0.24 16.33 7.39
C GLY A 11 0.70 15.37 8.12
N ILE A 12 0.81 14.17 7.58
CA ILE A 12 1.91 13.26 7.87
C ILE A 12 2.79 13.35 6.63
N ALA A 13 3.86 14.14 6.74
CA ALA A 13 5.01 13.90 5.91
C ALA A 13 5.50 12.50 6.28
N LEU A 14 5.17 11.47 5.48
CA LEU A 14 5.82 10.18 5.57
C LEU A 14 7.05 10.15 4.65
N ALA A 15 7.76 11.28 4.55
CA ALA A 15 9.14 11.32 4.13
C ALA A 15 9.99 11.09 5.38
N THR A 16 10.26 9.82 5.70
CA THR A 16 11.37 9.47 6.59
C THR A 16 12.40 8.70 5.80
N ALA A 17 13.38 9.46 5.32
CA ALA A 17 14.62 9.01 4.73
C ALA A 17 15.13 7.70 5.35
N MET A 18 15.52 6.77 4.47
CA MET A 18 16.20 5.53 4.79
C MET A 18 17.30 5.69 5.84
N ALA A 19 17.10 5.17 7.05
CA ALA A 19 18.16 4.65 7.91
C ALA A 19 17.60 3.86 9.11
N ALA A 20 17.68 2.54 9.00
CA ALA A 20 17.71 1.55 10.08
C ALA A 20 16.42 1.32 10.91
N SER A 21 16.05 0.04 10.96
CA SER A 21 15.04 -0.64 11.78
C SER A 21 13.56 -0.38 11.43
N ALA A 22 12.94 -1.37 10.78
CA ALA A 22 11.49 -1.60 10.76
C ALA A 22 10.85 -1.29 12.14
N PRO A 23 9.70 -0.60 12.26
CA PRO A 23 8.51 -0.68 11.40
C PRO A 23 7.81 0.69 11.16
N ALA A 24 7.78 1.20 9.91
CA ALA A 24 6.98 2.39 9.58
C ALA A 24 6.34 2.36 8.19
N PHE A 25 6.39 1.21 7.50
CA PHE A 25 5.69 1.01 6.21
C PHE A 25 4.29 0.41 6.36
N ALA A 26 3.91 -0.01 7.57
CA ALA A 26 2.65 -0.71 7.82
C ALA A 26 1.39 0.17 7.69
N GLU A 27 1.54 1.48 7.42
CA GLU A 27 0.41 2.42 7.23
C GLU A 27 0.31 2.96 5.79
N VAL A 28 1.17 2.54 4.85
CA VAL A 28 1.23 3.12 3.48
C VAL A 28 0.23 2.49 2.50
N GLY A 29 -0.37 1.37 2.85
CA GLY A 29 -1.53 0.81 2.18
C GLY A 29 -2.13 -0.16 3.16
N ASP A 30 -3.45 -0.21 3.27
CA ASP A 30 -4.13 -1.00 4.30
C ASP A 30 -3.87 -2.50 4.06
N PHE A 31 -2.72 -3.01 4.51
CA PHE A 31 -2.30 -4.39 4.31
C PHE A 31 -3.37 -5.36 4.86
N GLY A 32 -4.05 -4.96 5.95
CA GLY A 32 -5.14 -5.73 6.54
C GLY A 32 -6.40 -5.81 5.68
N VAL A 33 -6.57 -4.91 4.70
CA VAL A 33 -7.63 -5.00 3.70
C VAL A 33 -7.36 -6.13 2.70
N TRP A 34 -6.10 -6.43 2.42
CA TRP A 34 -5.67 -7.51 1.53
C TRP A 34 -5.51 -8.86 2.27
N ASP A 35 -4.94 -8.85 3.47
CA ASP A 35 -4.80 -10.01 4.36
C ASP A 35 -6.13 -10.31 5.07
N LYS A 36 -7.12 -10.80 4.29
CA LYS A 36 -8.49 -11.02 4.76
C LYS A 36 -8.55 -12.07 5.87
N ASP A 37 -7.64 -13.04 5.88
CA ASP A 37 -7.60 -14.09 6.89
C ASP A 37 -6.70 -13.78 8.11
N ASN A 38 -6.01 -12.63 8.09
CA ASN A 38 -5.09 -12.16 9.13
C ASN A 38 -3.92 -13.13 9.37
N SER A 39 -3.44 -13.78 8.30
CA SER A 39 -2.28 -14.68 8.34
C SER A 39 -0.94 -13.95 8.43
N GLY A 40 -0.92 -12.64 8.18
CA GLY A 40 0.28 -11.80 8.14
C GLY A 40 0.98 -11.77 6.79
N VAL A 41 0.38 -12.36 5.76
CA VAL A 41 0.84 -12.40 4.38
C VAL A 41 -0.37 -12.24 3.45
N VAL A 42 -0.16 -11.68 2.25
CA VAL A 42 -1.20 -11.69 1.21
C VAL A 42 -0.88 -12.83 0.25
N THR A 43 -1.77 -13.80 0.19
CA THR A 43 -1.67 -14.90 -0.75
C THR A 43 -2.20 -14.50 -2.13
N MET A 44 -1.79 -15.24 -3.18
CA MET A 44 -2.34 -15.05 -4.53
C MET A 44 -3.87 -15.12 -4.57
N GLY A 45 -4.48 -15.98 -3.74
CA GLY A 45 -5.94 -16.10 -3.69
C GLY A 45 -6.64 -14.86 -3.10
N GLU A 46 -6.01 -14.21 -2.12
CA GLU A 46 -6.47 -12.94 -1.57
C GLU A 46 -6.26 -11.80 -2.54
N TRP A 47 -5.11 -11.79 -3.21
CA TRP A 47 -4.80 -10.86 -4.30
C TRP A 47 -5.82 -10.93 -5.43
N ASP A 48 -6.03 -12.09 -6.04
CA ASP A 48 -6.96 -12.28 -7.18
C ASP A 48 -8.41 -11.92 -6.84
N THR A 49 -8.79 -12.06 -5.56
CA THR A 49 -10.12 -11.68 -5.10
C THR A 49 -10.34 -10.17 -5.16
N GLY A 50 -9.27 -9.38 -4.95
CA GLY A 50 -9.35 -7.93 -5.00
C GLY A 50 -8.85 -7.29 -6.29
N PHE A 51 -7.79 -7.83 -6.87
CA PHE A 51 -7.15 -7.28 -8.04
C PHE A 51 -6.48 -8.40 -8.84
N ASP A 52 -7.11 -8.74 -9.97
CA ASP A 52 -6.69 -9.80 -10.89
C ASP A 52 -5.49 -9.33 -11.75
N ASN A 53 -4.32 -9.22 -11.11
CA ASN A 53 -3.07 -8.83 -11.77
C ASN A 53 -1.86 -9.61 -11.24
N ASP A 54 -1.71 -10.84 -11.72
CA ASP A 54 -0.62 -11.76 -11.41
C ASP A 54 0.77 -11.16 -11.65
N ALA A 55 0.89 -10.30 -12.66
CA ALA A 55 2.17 -9.71 -13.04
C ALA A 55 2.67 -8.74 -11.97
N LEU A 56 1.76 -7.97 -11.36
CA LEU A 56 2.09 -7.06 -10.28
C LEU A 56 2.43 -7.83 -9.00
N PHE A 57 1.64 -8.85 -8.65
CA PHE A 57 1.93 -9.74 -7.52
C PHE A 57 3.34 -10.35 -7.65
N THR A 58 3.64 -10.95 -8.81
CA THR A 58 4.95 -11.56 -9.09
C THR A 58 6.08 -10.53 -9.06
N SER A 59 5.79 -9.27 -9.40
CA SER A 59 6.79 -8.20 -9.34
C SER A 59 7.08 -7.77 -7.90
N TRP A 60 6.10 -7.86 -7.01
CA TRP A 60 6.23 -7.47 -5.60
C TRP A 60 6.77 -8.60 -4.73
N ASP A 61 6.52 -9.86 -5.11
CA ASP A 61 7.07 -11.08 -4.49
C ASP A 61 8.58 -11.19 -4.77
N SER A 62 9.35 -10.48 -3.95
CA SER A 62 10.78 -10.27 -4.14
C SER A 62 11.59 -11.54 -3.82
N ASP A 63 11.13 -12.31 -2.84
CA ASP A 63 11.79 -13.54 -2.39
C ASP A 63 11.28 -14.81 -3.08
N LYS A 64 10.18 -14.69 -3.85
CA LYS A 64 9.58 -15.72 -4.70
C LYS A 64 9.00 -16.87 -3.91
N ASP A 65 8.48 -16.59 -2.73
CA ASP A 65 7.82 -17.59 -1.89
C ASP A 65 6.34 -17.82 -2.25
N GLY A 66 5.81 -17.00 -3.16
CA GLY A 66 4.42 -17.06 -3.63
C GLY A 66 3.43 -16.35 -2.72
N MET A 67 3.91 -15.51 -1.81
CA MET A 67 3.14 -14.68 -0.89
C MET A 67 3.74 -13.26 -0.86
N LEU A 68 2.94 -12.27 -0.48
CA LEU A 68 3.46 -10.94 -0.19
C LEU A 68 3.51 -10.73 1.31
N SER A 69 4.71 -10.61 1.85
CA SER A 69 4.88 -10.09 3.21
C SER A 69 4.43 -8.63 3.29
N ASN A 70 4.13 -8.14 4.49
CA ASN A 70 3.84 -6.72 4.72
C ASN A 70 4.95 -5.79 4.19
N ASN A 71 6.21 -6.24 4.25
CA ASN A 71 7.33 -5.47 3.71
C ASN A 71 7.29 -5.42 2.17
N GLU A 72 7.04 -6.54 1.51
CA GLU A 72 6.96 -6.61 0.04
C GLU A 72 5.76 -5.88 -0.51
N TYR A 73 4.60 -6.00 0.14
CA TYR A 73 3.43 -5.21 -0.20
C TYR A 73 3.72 -3.71 -0.06
N GLY A 74 4.29 -3.28 1.07
CA GLY A 74 4.59 -1.87 1.32
C GLY A 74 5.64 -1.30 0.35
N GLN A 75 6.69 -2.07 0.04
CA GLN A 75 7.71 -1.65 -0.92
C GLN A 75 7.19 -1.65 -2.36
N GLY A 76 6.47 -2.70 -2.77
CA GLY A 76 5.88 -2.77 -4.11
C GLY A 76 4.88 -1.65 -4.35
N LEU A 77 4.04 -1.34 -3.36
CA LEU A 77 3.12 -0.22 -3.41
C LEU A 77 3.87 1.11 -3.50
N TYR A 78 4.92 1.28 -2.69
CA TYR A 78 5.77 2.46 -2.73
C TYR A 78 6.36 2.70 -4.12
N ASP A 79 7.03 1.68 -4.65
CA ASP A 79 7.70 1.71 -5.96
C ASP A 79 6.69 1.87 -7.12
N ALA A 80 5.45 1.42 -6.96
CA ALA A 80 4.41 1.58 -7.97
C ALA A 80 3.96 3.04 -8.15
N TYR A 81 4.05 3.86 -7.10
CA TYR A 81 3.68 5.28 -7.15
C TYR A 81 4.89 6.23 -7.17
N ASP A 82 6.09 5.79 -6.82
CA ASP A 82 7.35 6.54 -6.98
C ASP A 82 7.78 6.57 -8.47
N ALA A 83 6.98 7.24 -9.30
CA ALA A 83 7.11 7.23 -10.75
C ALA A 83 8.41 7.89 -11.25
N ASP A 84 9.04 8.73 -10.44
CA ASP A 84 10.33 9.35 -10.75
C ASP A 84 11.54 8.63 -10.13
N ASP A 85 11.33 7.47 -9.49
CA ASP A 85 12.35 6.66 -8.80
C ASP A 85 13.20 7.50 -7.81
N SER A 86 12.62 8.54 -7.22
CA SER A 86 13.37 9.46 -6.36
C SER A 86 13.60 8.91 -4.96
N GLY A 87 12.84 7.89 -4.57
CA GLY A 87 12.82 7.38 -3.20
C GLY A 87 12.01 8.26 -2.26
N ASP A 88 11.19 9.20 -2.77
CA ASP A 88 10.22 10.02 -2.03
C ASP A 88 8.95 10.29 -2.88
N TRP A 89 7.74 10.17 -2.34
CA TRP A 89 6.53 10.56 -3.08
C TRP A 89 6.35 12.08 -3.13
N ASN A 90 6.32 12.63 -4.34
CA ASN A 90 5.93 14.01 -4.60
C ASN A 90 4.40 14.20 -4.57
N GLU A 91 3.91 15.45 -4.66
CA GLU A 91 2.47 15.75 -4.58
C GLU A 91 1.65 15.03 -5.67
N THR A 92 2.21 14.82 -6.86
CA THR A 92 1.50 14.14 -7.95
C THR A 92 1.35 12.66 -7.66
N GLU A 93 2.42 12.03 -7.18
CA GLU A 93 2.48 10.60 -6.84
C GLU A 93 1.58 10.28 -5.65
N TYR A 94 1.64 11.13 -4.61
CA TYR A 94 0.77 11.01 -3.46
C TYR A 94 -0.71 11.16 -3.82
N ASN A 95 -1.06 12.10 -4.71
CA ASN A 95 -2.45 12.26 -5.16
C ASN A 95 -2.92 11.05 -5.98
N ALA A 96 -2.07 10.46 -6.81
CA ALA A 96 -2.39 9.23 -7.54
C ALA A 96 -2.67 8.06 -6.57
N PHE A 97 -1.81 7.89 -5.56
CA PHE A 97 -2.04 6.92 -4.49
C PHE A 97 -3.37 7.19 -3.77
N TYR A 98 -3.64 8.45 -3.39
CA TYR A 98 -4.85 8.80 -2.65
C TYR A 98 -6.14 8.57 -3.46
N ASP A 99 -6.11 8.82 -4.76
CA ASP A 99 -7.23 8.54 -5.65
C ASP A 99 -7.51 7.03 -5.74
N ASP A 100 -6.46 6.21 -5.79
CA ASP A 100 -6.57 4.75 -5.86
C ASP A 100 -6.86 4.07 -4.51
N ALA A 101 -6.48 4.71 -3.40
CA ALA A 101 -6.83 4.32 -2.02
C ALA A 101 -8.18 4.87 -1.56
N GLY A 102 -8.79 5.75 -2.36
CA GLY A 102 -10.10 6.31 -2.10
C GLY A 102 -11.26 5.39 -2.49
N ASP A 103 -12.48 5.81 -2.16
CA ASP A 103 -13.73 5.09 -2.45
C ASP A 103 -13.86 4.79 -3.96
N GLY A 104 -13.82 3.51 -4.30
CA GLY A 104 -13.87 3.02 -5.69
C GLY A 104 -12.54 2.97 -6.44
N GLY A 105 -11.42 3.22 -5.77
CA GLY A 105 -10.08 2.90 -6.27
C GLY A 105 -9.75 1.42 -6.12
N TRP A 106 -8.65 0.97 -6.73
CA TRP A 106 -8.31 -0.47 -6.73
C TRP A 106 -7.71 -0.97 -5.41
N LEU A 107 -7.31 -0.06 -4.52
CA LEU A 107 -6.83 -0.37 -3.17
C LEU A 107 -8.00 -0.45 -2.15
N ASP A 108 -9.23 -0.12 -2.56
CA ASP A 108 -10.46 -0.19 -1.75
C ASP A 108 -11.21 -1.51 -2.01
N ILE A 109 -10.90 -2.56 -1.24
CA ILE A 109 -11.41 -3.94 -1.44
C ILE A 109 -12.00 -4.64 -0.21
#